data_AF-A0A914S8V9-F1
#
_entry.id   AF-A0A914S8V9-F1
#
_cell.length_a   1.000
_cell.length_b   1.000
_cell.length_c   1.000
_cell.angle_alpha   90.00
_cell.angle_beta   90.00
_cell.angle_gamma   90.00
#
_symmetry.space_group_name_H-M   'P 1'
#
loop_
_entity.id
_entity.type
_entity.pdbx_description
1 polymer ?
#
loop_
_entity_poly.entity_id
_entity_poly.type
_entity_poly.pdbx_seq_one_letter_code
_entity_poly.pdbx_strand_id
1 'polypeptide(L)'
;MVITPDVSTRKPKTTTPGQGTALGDIPYVREAFDKFRGATLQGLFRLCFGRVGGRHTWKKELRKFSGFPFDEKAVQFQRKKAVAQKLAVSE
;
A
#
# COMPACT_ATOMS: atom_id res chain seq x y z
N MET A 1 -8.41 10.88 43.44
CA MET A 1 -8.55 11.26 42.02
C MET A 1 -7.23 10.90 41.35
N VAL A 2 -7.16 9.72 40.72
CA VAL A 2 -5.88 9.19 40.19
C VAL A 2 -5.62 9.77 38.81
N ILE A 3 -4.51 10.50 38.69
CA ILE A 3 -3.97 11.02 37.44
C ILE A 3 -3.17 9.89 36.81
N THR A 4 -3.58 9.41 35.64
CA THR A 4 -2.75 8.59 34.75
C THR A 4 -2.44 9.42 33.50
N PRO A 5 -1.17 9.72 33.20
CA PRO A 5 -0.82 10.44 31.99
C PRO A 5 -0.66 9.51 30.78
N ASP A 6 -1.35 9.91 29.70
CA ASP A 6 -1.01 9.77 28.29
C ASP A 6 -0.26 8.49 27.85
N VAL A 7 -1.05 7.45 27.53
CA VAL A 7 -0.58 6.42 26.62
C VAL A 7 -0.37 7.07 25.25
N SER A 8 0.89 7.33 24.94
CA SER A 8 1.39 7.77 23.64
C SER A 8 0.79 6.88 22.54
N THR A 9 -0.35 7.34 22.01
CA THR A 9 -1.05 6.67 20.94
C THR A 9 -0.28 7.02 19.68
N ARG A 10 0.77 6.24 19.41
CA ARG A 10 1.27 6.08 18.05
C ARG A 10 0.10 5.59 17.24
N LYS A 11 -0.68 6.53 16.68
CA LYS A 11 -1.78 6.23 15.78
C LYS A 11 -1.23 5.21 14.79
N PRO A 12 -1.69 3.95 14.79
CA PRO A 12 -1.44 3.11 13.64
C PRO A 12 -1.93 3.96 12.48
N LYS A 13 -1.09 4.22 11.48
CA LYS A 13 -1.55 4.81 10.22
C LYS A 13 -2.56 3.81 9.66
N THR A 14 -3.78 3.86 10.15
CA THR A 14 -4.95 3.18 9.65
C THR A 14 -5.18 3.83 8.31
N THR A 15 -4.46 3.33 7.32
CA THR A 15 -4.74 3.62 5.93
C THR A 15 -6.13 3.07 5.74
N THR A 16 -7.13 3.95 5.80
CA THR A 16 -8.52 3.58 5.54
C THR A 16 -8.50 2.77 4.25
N PRO A 17 -9.00 1.51 4.26
CA PRO A 17 -8.98 0.70 3.07
C PRO A 17 -9.72 1.47 1.96
N GLY A 18 -9.12 1.51 0.76
CA GLY A 18 -9.81 2.07 -0.39
C GLY A 18 -11.12 1.31 -0.63
N GLN A 19 -12.07 1.98 -1.28
CA GLN A 19 -13.40 1.43 -1.62
C GLN A 19 -13.36 0.39 -2.76
N GLY A 20 -12.18 0.04 -3.26
CA GLY A 20 -12.03 -0.88 -4.39
C GLY A 20 -12.01 -2.35 -3.98
N THR A 21 -11.94 -3.23 -4.99
CA THR A 21 -11.73 -4.66 -4.80
C THR A 21 -10.29 -4.93 -4.33
N ALA A 22 -10.13 -5.82 -3.36
CA ALA A 22 -8.80 -6.24 -2.91
C ALA A 22 -8.02 -6.88 -4.06
N LEU A 23 -6.76 -6.49 -4.27
CA LEU A 23 -5.95 -6.98 -5.40
C LEU A 23 -5.77 -8.51 -5.40
N GLY A 24 -5.86 -9.16 -4.24
CA GLY A 24 -5.77 -10.62 -4.12
C GLY A 24 -7.06 -11.38 -4.43
N ASP A 25 -8.17 -10.67 -4.53
CA ASP A 25 -9.47 -11.20 -4.95
C ASP A 25 -9.61 -11.20 -6.48
N ILE A 26 -8.91 -10.28 -7.15
CA ILE A 26 -8.85 -10.21 -8.61
C ILE A 26 -7.95 -11.35 -9.13
N PRO A 27 -8.47 -12.36 -9.85
CA PRO A 27 -7.72 -13.56 -10.23
C PRO A 27 -6.51 -13.24 -11.10
N TYR A 28 -6.69 -12.34 -12.08
CA TYR A 28 -5.63 -11.87 -12.95
C TYR A 28 -4.45 -11.22 -12.18
N VAL A 29 -4.77 -10.38 -11.18
CA VAL A 29 -3.77 -9.70 -10.36
C VAL A 29 -3.08 -10.66 -9.40
N ARG A 30 -3.83 -11.63 -8.85
CA ARG A 30 -3.28 -12.71 -8.03
C ARG A 30 -2.21 -13.49 -8.80
N GLU A 31 -2.48 -13.88 -10.05
CA GLU A 31 -1.50 -14.59 -10.89
C GLU A 31 -0.32 -13.69 -11.26
N ALA A 32 -0.55 -12.41 -11.55
CA ALA A 32 0.52 -11.45 -11.81
C ALA A 32 1.48 -11.32 -10.60
N PHE A 33 0.96 -11.33 -9.37
CA PHE A 33 1.80 -11.32 -8.16
C PHE A 33 2.73 -12.53 -8.02
N ASP A 34 2.40 -13.66 -8.62
CA ASP A 34 3.29 -14.81 -8.65
C ASP A 34 4.36 -14.72 -9.74
N LYS A 35 4.11 -13.95 -10.80
CA LYS A 35 5.10 -13.65 -11.87
C LYS A 35 6.05 -12.49 -11.52
N PHE A 36 5.63 -11.54 -10.69
CA PHE A 36 6.45 -10.37 -10.34
C PHE A 36 7.70 -10.71 -9.53
N ARG A 37 8.82 -10.05 -9.88
CA ARG A 37 10.09 -10.15 -9.16
C ARG A 37 10.10 -9.29 -7.88
N GLY A 38 10.98 -9.68 -6.95
CA GLY A 38 11.09 -9.05 -5.63
C GLY A 38 11.30 -7.54 -5.66
N ALA A 39 12.05 -7.01 -6.65
CA ALA A 39 12.27 -5.57 -6.79
C ALA A 39 10.96 -4.82 -7.15
N THR A 40 10.18 -5.35 -8.08
CA THR A 40 8.88 -4.80 -8.47
C THR A 40 7.88 -4.85 -7.31
N LEU A 41 7.81 -5.99 -6.60
CA LEU A 41 6.97 -6.15 -5.41
C LEU A 41 7.36 -5.19 -4.29
N GLN A 42 8.66 -4.96 -4.09
CA GLN A 42 9.17 -4.00 -3.12
C GLN A 42 8.76 -2.57 -3.48
N GLY A 43 8.90 -2.20 -4.76
CA GLY A 43 8.48 -0.90 -5.29
C GLY A 43 6.99 -0.66 -5.10
N LEU A 44 6.15 -1.63 -5.48
CA LEU A 44 4.69 -1.60 -5.30
C LEU A 44 4.32 -1.50 -3.82
N PHE A 45 4.91 -2.32 -2.96
CA PHE A 45 4.62 -2.30 -1.53
C PHE A 45 4.99 -0.94 -0.92
N ARG A 46 6.13 -0.38 -1.30
CA ARG A 46 6.55 0.96 -0.86
C ARG A 46 5.61 2.05 -1.37
N LEU A 47 5.10 1.94 -2.59
CA LEU A 47 4.11 2.87 -3.15
C LEU A 47 2.77 2.80 -2.42
N CYS A 48 2.25 1.60 -2.18
CA CYS A 48 0.97 1.36 -1.54
C CYS A 48 0.99 1.71 -0.05
N PHE A 49 2.00 1.24 0.69
CA PHE A 49 2.03 1.35 2.14
C PHE A 49 2.99 2.42 2.66
N GLY A 50 3.82 3.03 1.81
CA GLY A 50 4.78 4.06 2.21
C GLY A 50 5.89 3.53 3.14
N ARG A 51 6.07 2.21 3.24
CA ARG A 51 7.03 1.55 4.13
C ARG A 51 7.74 0.41 3.42
N VAL A 52 8.92 0.03 3.90
CA VAL A 52 9.64 -1.15 3.43
C VAL A 52 9.19 -2.34 4.29
N GLY A 53 8.60 -3.36 3.66
CA GLY A 53 8.19 -4.61 4.32
C GLY A 53 9.19 -5.74 4.10
N GLY A 54 8.86 -6.95 4.55
CA GLY A 54 9.59 -8.17 4.21
C GLY A 54 9.05 -8.84 2.96
N ARG A 55 9.89 -9.59 2.23
CA ARG A 55 9.50 -10.29 0.98
C ARG A 55 8.23 -11.14 1.12
N HIS A 56 8.08 -11.85 2.24
CA HIS A 56 6.91 -12.69 2.51
C HIS A 56 5.66 -11.88 2.86
N THR A 57 5.81 -10.66 3.41
CA THR A 57 4.67 -9.79 3.75
C THR A 57 4.22 -8.95 2.58
N TRP A 58 5.10 -8.61 1.62
CA TRP A 58 4.72 -7.83 0.43
C TRP A 58 3.55 -8.46 -0.32
N LYS A 59 3.65 -9.74 -0.72
CA LYS A 59 2.57 -10.43 -1.44
C LYS A 59 1.28 -10.48 -0.61
N LYS A 60 1.37 -10.84 0.67
CA LYS A 60 0.20 -10.99 1.55
C LYS A 60 -0.55 -9.67 1.76
N GLU A 61 0.18 -8.59 1.98
CA GLU A 61 -0.38 -7.27 2.24
C GLU A 61 -0.83 -6.58 0.95
N LEU A 62 -0.09 -6.71 -0.16
CA LEU A 62 -0.53 -6.23 -1.47
C LEU A 62 -1.83 -6.91 -1.90
N ARG A 63 -2.01 -8.20 -1.63
CA ARG A 63 -3.27 -8.91 -1.88
C ARG A 63 -4.45 -8.34 -1.06
N LYS A 64 -4.19 -7.79 0.13
CA LYS A 64 -5.21 -7.12 0.96
C LYS A 64 -5.42 -5.65 0.60
N PHE A 65 -4.56 -5.09 -0.24
CA PHE A 65 -4.68 -3.69 -0.66
C PHE A 65 -5.91 -3.55 -1.54
N SER A 66 -6.85 -2.70 -1.12
CA SER A 66 -8.14 -2.44 -1.78
C SER A 66 -8.21 -1.05 -2.42
N GLY A 67 -7.04 -0.47 -2.70
CA GLY A 67 -6.93 0.90 -3.22
C GLY A 67 -6.64 1.92 -2.13
N PHE A 68 -6.60 3.19 -2.55
CA PHE A 68 -6.33 4.30 -1.67
C PHE A 68 -7.62 5.04 -1.27
N PRO A 69 -7.69 5.60 -0.06
CA PRO A 69 -8.87 6.34 0.43
C PRO A 69 -8.84 7.81 0.02
N PHE A 70 -8.40 8.12 -1.19
CA PHE A 70 -8.41 9.49 -1.69
C PHE A 70 -8.95 9.53 -3.12
N ASP A 71 -9.58 10.66 -3.42
CA ASP A 71 -10.17 10.94 -4.72
C ASP A 71 -9.09 11.31 -5.76
N GLU A 72 -9.39 11.17 -7.05
CA GLU A 72 -8.46 11.51 -8.13
C GLU A 72 -8.06 13.00 -8.10
N LYS A 73 -8.95 13.86 -7.62
CA LYS A 73 -8.72 15.30 -7.45
C LYS A 73 -7.81 15.63 -6.27
N ALA A 74 -7.47 14.66 -5.42
CA ALA A 74 -6.64 14.92 -4.25
C ALA A 74 -5.17 15.13 -4.64
N VAL A 75 -4.48 16.06 -3.97
CA VAL A 75 -3.02 16.26 -4.10
C VAL A 75 -2.25 14.96 -3.82
N GLN A 76 -2.80 14.09 -2.98
CA GLN A 76 -2.24 12.77 -2.67
C GLN A 76 -2.20 11.85 -3.89
N PHE A 77 -3.21 11.93 -4.77
CA PHE A 77 -3.25 11.17 -6.02
C PHE A 77 -2.13 11.62 -6.96
N GLN A 78 -1.99 12.92 -7.20
CA GLN A 78 -0.90 13.48 -8.03
C GLN A 78 0.49 13.05 -7.52
N ARG A 79 0.71 13.11 -6.20
CA ARG A 79 1.97 12.67 -5.59
C ARG A 79 2.22 11.16 -5.80
N LYS A 80 1.22 10.32 -5.59
CA LYS A 80 1.34 8.87 -5.80
C LYS A 80 1.47 8.50 -7.28
N LYS A 81 0.79 9.21 -8.17
CA LYS A 81 0.90 9.06 -9.63
C LYS A 81 2.33 9.36 -10.10
N ALA A 82 2.93 10.46 -9.64
CA ALA A 82 4.33 10.78 -9.95
C ALA A 82 5.31 9.69 -9.46
N VAL A 83 5.08 9.12 -8.28
CA VAL A 83 5.91 8.00 -7.77
C VAL A 83 5.68 6.72 -8.58
N ALA A 84 4.44 6.41 -8.95
CA ALA A 84 4.09 5.26 -9.78
C ALA A 84 4.70 5.34 -11.18
N GLN A 85 4.65 6.52 -11.81
CA GLN A 85 5.30 6.77 -13.11
C GLN A 85 6.81 6.54 -13.04
N LYS A 86 7.47 6.98 -11.97
CA LYS A 86 8.91 6.70 -11.77
C LYS A 86 9.23 5.22 -11.58
N LEU A 87 8.32 4.45 -10.99
CA LEU A 87 8.48 3.00 -10.81
C LEU A 87 8.27 2.23 -12.14
N ALA A 88 7.39 2.71 -13.02
CA ALA A 88 7.11 2.09 -14.31
C ALA A 88 8.26 2.21 -15.33
N VAL A 89 9.15 3.19 -15.16
CA VAL A 89 10.28 3.45 -16.07
C VAL A 89 11.53 2.63 -15.71
N SER A 90 11.51 1.83 -14.64
CA SER A 90 12.63 0.95 -14.24
C SER A 90 12.47 -0.51 -14.67
N GLU A 91 11.66 -0.80 -15.69
CA GLU A 91 11.63 -2.11 -16.35
C GLU A 91 12.65 -2.19 -17.49
#